data_AF-A0A3S5JM47-F1
#
_entry.id   AF-A0A3S5JM47-F1
#
_cell.length_a   1.000
_cell.length_b   1.000
_cell.length_c   1.000
_cell.angle_alpha   90.00
_cell.angle_beta   90.00
_cell.angle_gamma   90.00
#
_symmetry.space_group_name_H-M   'P 1'
#
loop_
_entity.id
_entity.type
_entity.pdbx_description
1 polymer ?
#
loop_
_entity_poly.entity_id
_entity_poly.type
_entity_poly.pdbx_seq_one_letter_code
_entity_poly.pdbx_strand_id
1 'polypeptide(L)' 'MINLPIRPLKPRNVGITMVIDKGLSLVESESLVEKAGDYIDMVKIGFGSSLITKNLAEKIKIFKQKKNRCLFWRNSF' A
#
# COMPACT_ATOMS: atom_id res chain seq x y z
N MET A 1 -24.44 -20.13 4.33
CA MET A 1 -23.02 -20.01 3.95
C MET A 1 -22.95 -18.99 2.82
N ILE A 2 -22.21 -17.89 2.98
CA ILE A 2 -22.19 -16.80 1.99
C ILE A 2 -21.33 -17.26 0.81
N ASN A 3 -21.90 -17.25 -0.40
CA ASN A 3 -21.20 -17.61 -1.63
C ASN A 3 -20.33 -16.43 -2.10
N LEU A 4 -19.08 -16.37 -1.65
CA LEU A 4 -18.12 -15.34 -2.02
C LEU A 4 -17.18 -15.83 -3.15
N PRO A 5 -16.78 -14.94 -4.07
CA PRO A 5 -15.80 -15.29 -5.09
C PRO A 5 -14.44 -15.56 -4.46
N ILE A 6 -13.73 -16.55 -5.02
CA ILE A 6 -12.38 -16.92 -4.56
C ILE A 6 -11.41 -15.80 -4.93
N ARG A 7 -10.68 -15.29 -3.94
CA ARG A 7 -9.61 -14.30 -4.15
C ARG A 7 -8.25 -15.01 -4.23
N PRO A 8 -7.42 -14.72 -5.25
CA PRO A 8 -6.08 -15.31 -5.34
C PRO A 8 -5.18 -14.86 -4.18
N LEU A 9 -4.18 -15.68 -3.85
CA LEU A 9 -3.15 -15.35 -2.86
C LEU A 9 -2.12 -14.37 -3.44
N LYS A 10 -1.40 -13.65 -2.56
CA LYS A 10 -0.29 -12.79 -2.98
C LYS A 10 0.96 -13.61 -3.32
N PRO A 11 1.77 -13.20 -4.31
CA PRO A 11 1.59 -12.05 -5.21
C PRO A 11 0.52 -12.31 -6.29
N ARG A 12 -0.37 -11.33 -6.50
CA ARG A 12 -1.53 -11.46 -7.40
C ARG A 12 -1.23 -10.90 -8.79
N ASN A 13 -1.70 -11.60 -9.81
CA ASN A 13 -1.67 -11.13 -11.21
C ASN A 13 -3.05 -10.68 -11.72
N VAL A 14 -4.13 -11.02 -11.02
CA VAL A 14 -5.51 -10.65 -11.33
C VAL A 14 -6.24 -10.18 -10.07
N GLY A 15 -7.22 -9.28 -10.20
CA GLY A 15 -7.95 -8.72 -9.06
C GLY A 15 -7.08 -7.83 -8.14
N ILE A 16 -6.10 -7.14 -8.75
CA ILE A 16 -5.10 -6.31 -8.08
C ILE A 16 -5.77 -5.09 -7.45
N THR A 17 -5.47 -4.84 -6.18
CA THR A 17 -5.97 -3.67 -5.45
C THR A 17 -4.83 -2.67 -5.24
N MET A 18 -4.96 -1.50 -5.86
CA MET A 18 -4.06 -0.36 -5.68
C MET A 18 -4.71 0.71 -4.80
N VAL A 19 -4.01 1.17 -3.77
CA VAL A 19 -4.43 2.27 -2.89
C VAL A 19 -3.54 3.48 -3.14
N ILE A 20 -4.12 4.68 -3.16
CA ILE A 20 -3.37 5.93 -3.23
C ILE A 20 -3.29 6.53 -1.83
N ASP A 21 -2.07 6.74 -1.36
CA ASP A 21 -1.76 7.41 -0.12
C ASP A 21 -1.54 8.91 -0.38
N LYS A 22 -2.52 9.71 0.03
CA LYS A 22 -2.54 11.15 -0.24
C LYS A 22 -1.73 12.00 0.76
N GLY A 23 -1.09 11.36 1.74
CA GLY A 23 -0.42 12.07 2.83
C GLY A 23 -0.78 11.55 4.22
N LEU A 24 -1.06 10.25 4.35
CA LEU A 24 -1.30 9.63 5.65
C LEU A 24 -0.09 9.82 6.59
N SER A 25 -0.34 9.93 7.88
CA SER A 25 0.70 9.82 8.90
C SER A 25 1.27 8.39 8.96
N LEU A 26 2.36 8.20 9.72
CA LEU A 26 2.93 6.87 9.96
C LEU A 26 1.93 5.94 10.66
N VAL A 27 1.27 6.43 11.71
CA VAL A 27 0.29 5.66 12.49
C VAL A 27 -0.91 5.24 11.65
N GLU A 28 -1.42 6.14 10.80
CA GLU A 28 -2.50 5.79 9.88
C GLU A 28 -2.07 4.76 8.83
N SER A 29 -0.81 4.82 8.40
CA SER A 29 -0.25 3.83 7.48
C SER A 29 -0.12 2.46 8.13
N GLU A 30 0.31 2.40 9.39
CA GLU A 30 0.36 1.17 10.18
C GLU A 30 -1.04 0.60 10.37
N SER A 31 -2.00 1.42 10.80
CA SER A 31 -3.39 0.99 10.98
C SER A 31 -4.02 0.49 9.67
N LEU A 32 -3.70 1.12 8.53
CA LEU A 32 -4.15 0.67 7.22
C LEU A 32 -3.55 -0.71 6.86
N VAL A 33 -2.25 -0.90 7.10
CA VAL A 33 -1.57 -2.17 6.81
C VAL A 33 -2.05 -3.28 7.74
N GLU A 34 -2.27 -2.98 9.01
CA GLU A 34 -2.81 -3.92 9.99
C GLU A 34 -4.21 -4.40 9.58
N LYS A 35 -5.11 -3.47 9.25
CA LYS A 35 -6.52 -3.79 8.99
C LYS A 35 -6.79 -4.34 7.59
N ALA A 36 -6.12 -3.78 6.58
CA ALA A 36 -6.43 -4.04 5.17
C ALA A 36 -5.22 -4.50 4.35
N GLY A 37 -4.04 -4.67 4.96
CA GLY A 37 -2.80 -4.96 4.25
C GLY A 37 -2.87 -6.20 3.36
N ASP A 38 -3.55 -7.26 3.78
CA ASP A 38 -3.67 -8.52 3.02
C ASP A 38 -4.51 -8.39 1.74
N TYR A 39 -5.35 -7.36 1.66
CA TYR A 39 -6.17 -7.05 0.49
C TYR A 39 -5.51 -6.08 -0.48
N ILE A 40 -4.53 -5.28 -0.01
CA ILE A 40 -3.81 -4.29 -0.80
C ILE A 40 -2.60 -4.95 -1.48
N ASP A 41 -2.42 -4.73 -2.78
CA ASP A 41 -1.27 -5.26 -3.52
C ASP A 41 -0.24 -4.17 -3.83
N MET A 42 -0.72 -2.95 -4.05
CA MET A 42 0.09 -1.80 -4.40
C MET A 42 -0.36 -0.56 -3.63
N VAL A 43 0.60 0.21 -3.11
CA VAL A 43 0.36 1.53 -2.55
C VAL A 43 1.10 2.55 -3.40
N LYS A 44 0.36 3.52 -3.94
CA LYS A 44 0.92 4.64 -4.68
C LYS A 44 0.98 5.85 -3.76
N ILE A 45 2.17 6.39 -3.53
CA ILE A 45 2.33 7.62 -2.77
C ILE A 45 1.97 8.80 -3.68
N GLY A 46 1.02 9.62 -3.21
CA GLY A 46 0.42 10.73 -3.94
C GLY A 46 1.43 11.77 -4.43
N PHE A 47 1.05 12.49 -5.48
CA PHE A 47 1.92 13.51 -6.09
C PHE A 47 2.21 14.64 -5.09
N GLY A 48 3.50 14.92 -4.88
CA GLY A 48 3.96 15.95 -3.95
C GLY A 48 3.98 15.52 -2.47
N SER A 49 3.15 14.57 -2.04
CA SER A 49 3.15 14.11 -0.64
C SER A 49 4.47 13.44 -0.26
N SER A 50 5.13 12.75 -1.21
CA SER A 50 6.46 12.18 -1.01
C SER A 50 7.55 13.21 -0.72
N LEU A 51 7.40 14.46 -1.20
CA LEU A 51 8.39 15.53 -1.01
C LEU A 51 8.24 16.21 0.36
N ILE A 52 7.03 16.24 0.91
CA ILE A 52 6.73 16.86 2.20
C ILE A 52 6.73 15.86 3.36
N THR A 53 6.65 14.56 3.08
CA THR A 53 6.68 13.50 4.10
C THR A 53 8.11 13.30 4.58
N LYS A 54 8.44 13.85 5.76
CA LYS A 54 9.77 13.73 6.38
C LYS A 54 10.19 12.27 6.64
N ASN A 55 9.24 11.38 6.90
CA ASN A 55 9.49 9.99 7.29
C ASN A 55 9.16 8.97 6.19
N LEU A 56 9.44 9.31 4.93
CA LEU A 56 9.06 8.50 3.78
C LEU A 56 9.63 7.06 3.84
N ALA A 57 10.88 6.91 4.27
CA ALA A 57 11.55 5.61 4.36
C ALA A 57 10.86 4.66 5.35
N GLU A 58 10.44 5.17 6.51
CA GLU A 58 9.69 4.40 7.51
C GLU A 58 8.33 3.97 6.98
N LYS A 59 7.65 4.89 6.29
CA LYS A 59 6.37 4.61 5.65
C LYS A 59 6.44 3.49 4.60
N ILE A 60 7.50 3.49 3.79
CA ILE A 60 7.75 2.41 2.83
C ILE A 60 7.98 1.08 3.55
N LYS A 61 8.73 1.08 4.66
CA LYS A 61 8.96 -0.12 5.46
C LYS A 61 7.63 -0.70 5.97
N ILE A 62 6.75 0.16 6.50
CA ILE A 62 5.41 -0.23 6.96
C ILE A 62 4.62 -0.92 5.83
N PHE A 63 4.51 -0.29 4.65
CA PHE A 63 3.78 -0.90 3.53
C PHE A 63 4.40 -2.22 3.05
N LYS A 64 5.73 -2.36 3.10
CA LYS A 64 6.42 -3.58 2.69
C LYS A 64 6.20 -4.76 3.64
N GLN A 65 5.79 -4.55 4.89
CA GLN A 65 5.57 -5.63 5.87
C GLN A 65 4.61 -6.73 5.37
N LYS A 66 3.57 -6.34 4.61
CA LYS A 66 2.57 -7.27 4.06
C LYS A 66 2.80 -7.65 2.59
N LYS A 67 4.06 -7.55 2.13
CA LYS A 67 4.48 -7.75 0.72
C LYS A 67 3.79 -6.79 -0.27
N ASN A 68 3.35 -5.62 0.20
CA ASN A 68 2.73 -4.64 -0.69
C ASN A 68 3.83 -3.95 -1.48
N ARG A 69 3.62 -3.79 -2.78
CA ARG A 69 4.51 -2.99 -3.63
C ARG A 69 4.24 -1.52 -3.37
N CYS A 70 5.29 -0.73 -3.16
CA CYS A 70 5.16 0.72 -3.02
C CYS A 70 5.60 1.36 -4.33
N LEU A 71 4.73 2.18 -4.94
CA LEU A 71 4.95 2.86 -6.21
C LEU A 71 5.02 4.36 -5.99
N PHE A 72 5.98 5.00 -6.64
CA PHE A 72 6.12 6.44 -6.70
C PHE A 72 5.65 6.96 -8.06
N TRP A 73 5.15 8.20 -8.08
CA TRP A 73 4.78 8.84 -9.33
C TRP A 73 6.00 9.15 -10.22
N ARG A 74 7.17 9.45 -9.62
CA ARG A 74 8.42 9.56 -10.37
C ARG A 74 9.11 8.20 -10.42
N ASN A 75 9.40 7.76 -11.65
CA ASN A 75 10.12 6.54 -11.99
C ASN A 75 11.34 6.32 -11.09
N SER A 76 11.50 5.07 -10.65
CA SER A 76 12.76 4.40 -10.31
C SER A 76 13.81 5.21 -9.54
N PHE A 77 13.86 4.99 -8.23
CA PHE A 77 15.11 4.94 -7.46
C PHE A 77 15.05 3.72 -6.56
#